data_AF-W6L128-F1
#
_entry.id   AF-W6L128-F1
#
_cell.length_a   1.000
_cell.length_b   1.000
_cell.length_c   1.000
_cell.angle_alpha   90.00
_cell.angle_beta   90.00
_cell.angle_gamma   90.00
#
_symmetry.space_group_name_H-M   'P 1'
#
loop_
_entity.id
_entity.type
_entity.pdbx_description
1 polymer ?
#
loop_
_entity_poly.entity_id
_entity_poly.type
_entity_poly.pdbx_seq_one_letter_code
_entity_poly.pdbx_strand_id
1 'polypeptide(L)'
;MYSDGERKTLSELQREAEMTRLQISEAISQLEEIKKATAKTQFSIDQMFRIFTPEAKTEEEKKNLIDVLMTNSPEVHIECVPLLPIAIAIANGRLTNARSIFAANSPFINDECLIFFTHVLRFSPQATQIDYVDISGTVVTEKGICFILEMMYERDSTFTLVAKNVSIPLGAASAEYCSRYITALSAVKSKKTCQLVLD
;
A
#
# COMPACT_ATOMS: atom_id res chain seq x y z
N MET A 1 -58.49 1.22 -49.48
CA MET A 1 -57.54 0.13 -49.19
C MET A 1 -56.68 0.59 -48.02
N TYR A 2 -57.16 0.34 -46.80
CA TYR A 2 -56.41 0.70 -45.59
C TYR A 2 -55.45 -0.45 -45.28
N SER A 3 -54.18 -0.08 -45.17
CA SER A 3 -53.04 -0.92 -44.80
C SER A 3 -53.20 -1.42 -43.36
N ASP A 4 -53.86 -2.57 -43.19
CA ASP A 4 -54.01 -3.28 -41.90
C ASP A 4 -52.77 -4.15 -41.59
N GLY A 5 -51.58 -3.64 -41.92
CA GLY A 5 -50.31 -4.39 -41.90
C GLY A 5 -49.55 -4.37 -40.57
N GLU A 6 -50.07 -3.70 -39.52
CA GLU A 6 -49.34 -3.50 -38.25
C GLU A 6 -50.16 -3.84 -36.99
N ARG A 7 -51.33 -4.46 -37.12
CA ARG A 7 -52.08 -4.93 -35.94
C ARG A 7 -51.65 -6.33 -35.57
N LYS A 8 -50.67 -6.42 -34.68
CA LYS A 8 -50.33 -7.67 -33.99
C LYS A 8 -51.59 -8.25 -33.35
N THR A 9 -51.82 -9.53 -33.57
CA THR A 9 -52.92 -10.26 -32.95
C THR A 9 -52.69 -10.33 -31.43
N LEU A 10 -53.78 -10.44 -30.65
CA LEU A 10 -53.71 -10.58 -29.20
C LEU A 10 -52.79 -11.75 -28.77
N SER A 11 -52.71 -12.82 -29.56
CA SER A 11 -51.79 -13.94 -29.32
C SER A 11 -50.33 -13.61 -29.60
N GLU A 12 -50.02 -12.77 -30.59
CA GLU A 12 -48.65 -12.30 -30.86
C GLU A 12 -48.15 -11.40 -29.74
N LEU A 13 -49.01 -10.51 -29.22
CA LEU A 13 -48.71 -9.68 -28.05
C LEU A 13 -48.52 -10.53 -26.78
N GLN A 14 -49.35 -11.56 -26.56
CA GLN A 14 -49.18 -12.48 -25.44
C GLN A 14 -47.87 -13.27 -25.54
N ARG A 15 -47.52 -13.75 -26.73
CA ARG A 15 -46.26 -14.47 -26.98
C ARG A 15 -45.04 -13.57 -26.79
N GLU A 16 -45.08 -12.33 -27.27
CA GLU A 16 -44.02 -11.35 -27.00
C GLU A 16 -43.90 -11.04 -25.51
N ALA A 17 -45.02 -10.83 -24.82
CA ALA A 17 -45.02 -10.59 -23.38
C ALA A 17 -44.45 -11.77 -22.59
N GLU A 18 -44.76 -13.02 -22.96
CA GLU A 18 -44.16 -14.21 -22.35
C GLU A 18 -42.65 -14.32 -22.63
N MET A 19 -42.22 -14.06 -23.87
CA MET A 19 -40.80 -14.01 -24.23
C MET A 19 -40.04 -12.96 -23.43
N THR A 20 -40.58 -11.74 -23.32
CA THR A 20 -39.98 -10.69 -22.49
C THR A 20 -39.96 -11.07 -21.02
N ARG A 21 -41.00 -11.76 -20.52
CA ARG A 21 -41.04 -12.22 -19.12
C ARG A 21 -39.97 -13.28 -18.84
N LEU A 22 -39.73 -14.19 -19.79
CA LEU A 22 -38.65 -15.16 -19.73
C LEU A 22 -37.28 -14.47 -19.72
N GLN A 23 -37.05 -13.53 -20.63
CA GLN A 23 -35.81 -12.75 -20.70
C GLN A 23 -35.55 -11.94 -19.41
N ILE A 24 -36.58 -11.34 -18.82
CA ILE A 24 -36.47 -10.64 -17.54
C ILE A 24 -36.10 -11.62 -16.42
N SER A 25 -36.72 -12.80 -16.40
CA SER A 25 -36.41 -13.84 -15.40
C SER A 25 -34.97 -14.32 -15.51
N GLU A 26 -34.47 -14.52 -16.73
CA GLU A 26 -33.08 -14.91 -16.98
C GLU A 26 -32.10 -13.80 -16.55
N ALA A 27 -32.39 -12.54 -16.89
CA ALA A 27 -31.57 -11.40 -16.51
C ALA A 27 -31.51 -11.22 -14.97
N ILE A 28 -32.62 -11.44 -14.26
CA ILE A 28 -32.65 -11.42 -12.79
C ILE A 28 -31.75 -12.54 -12.22
N SER A 29 -31.83 -13.75 -12.78
CA SER A 29 -31.00 -14.86 -12.33
C SER A 29 -29.50 -14.58 -12.55
N GLN A 30 -29.14 -14.03 -13.71
CA GLN A 30 -27.76 -13.63 -13.99
C GLN A 30 -27.26 -12.52 -13.04
N LEU A 31 -28.11 -11.54 -12.74
CA LEU A 31 -27.81 -10.49 -11.76
C LEU A 31 -27.58 -11.06 -10.36
N GLU A 32 -28.36 -12.07 -9.93
CA GLU A 32 -28.13 -12.76 -8.66
C GLU A 32 -26.82 -13.51 -8.62
N GLU A 33 -26.43 -14.18 -9.71
CA GLU A 33 -25.13 -14.85 -9.82
C GLU A 33 -23.97 -13.86 -9.73
N ILE A 34 -24.05 -12.74 -10.43
CA ILE A 34 -23.05 -11.67 -10.37
C ILE A 34 -22.96 -11.08 -8.96
N LYS A 35 -24.10 -10.86 -8.27
CA LYS A 35 -24.10 -10.39 -6.88
C LYS A 35 -23.41 -11.38 -5.94
N LYS A 36 -23.69 -12.68 -6.08
CA LYS A 36 -23.02 -13.73 -5.29
C LYS A 36 -21.52 -13.77 -5.55
N ALA A 37 -21.11 -13.68 -6.82
CA ALA A 37 -19.70 -13.64 -7.20
C ALA A 37 -19.00 -12.40 -6.61
N THR A 38 -19.63 -11.23 -6.68
CA THR A 38 -19.12 -9.98 -6.14
C THR A 38 -18.96 -10.06 -4.61
N ALA A 39 -19.95 -10.60 -3.90
CA ALA A 39 -19.88 -10.80 -2.45
C ALA A 39 -18.74 -11.76 -2.05
N LYS A 40 -18.53 -12.84 -2.81
CA LYS A 40 -17.41 -13.77 -2.60
C LYS A 40 -16.06 -13.08 -2.79
N THR A 41 -15.92 -12.27 -3.85
CA THR A 41 -14.70 -11.49 -4.10
C THR A 41 -14.45 -10.50 -2.97
N GLN A 42 -15.47 -9.76 -2.54
CA GLN A 42 -15.34 -8.81 -1.43
C GLN A 42 -14.91 -9.53 -0.13
N PHE A 43 -15.50 -10.69 0.16
CA PHE A 43 -15.10 -11.51 1.31
C PHE A 43 -13.63 -11.94 1.23
N SER A 44 -13.15 -12.37 0.07
CA SER A 44 -11.74 -12.73 -0.12
C SER A 44 -10.81 -11.52 0.04
N ILE A 45 -11.21 -10.36 -0.46
CA ILE A 45 -10.49 -9.10 -0.27
C ILE A 45 -10.40 -8.75 1.22
N ASP A 46 -11.51 -8.84 1.95
CA ASP A 46 -11.53 -8.57 3.40
C ASP A 46 -10.66 -9.55 4.20
N GLN A 47 -10.61 -10.83 3.81
CA GLN A 47 -9.67 -11.78 4.43
C GLN A 47 -8.20 -11.42 4.13
N MET A 48 -7.88 -10.94 2.92
CA MET A 48 -6.54 -10.46 2.61
C MET A 48 -6.17 -9.24 3.46
N PHE A 49 -7.06 -8.25 3.58
CA PHE A 49 -6.85 -7.11 4.47
C PHE A 49 -6.63 -7.54 5.93
N ARG A 50 -7.40 -8.53 6.40
CA ARG A 50 -7.24 -9.05 7.77
C ARG A 50 -5.87 -9.69 8.01
N ILE A 51 -5.28 -10.32 7.01
CA ILE A 51 -3.99 -11.02 7.13
C ILE A 51 -2.81 -10.07 6.94
N PHE A 52 -2.88 -9.19 5.94
CA PHE A 52 -1.74 -8.35 5.52
C PHE A 52 -1.77 -6.93 6.09
N THR A 53 -2.90 -6.51 6.63
CA THR A 53 -3.13 -5.19 7.25
C THR A 53 -4.04 -5.30 8.47
N PRO A 54 -3.66 -6.04 9.52
CA PRO A 54 -4.40 -5.99 10.78
C PRO A 54 -4.51 -4.55 11.34
N GLU A 55 -3.67 -3.63 10.88
CA GLU A 55 -3.66 -2.22 11.25
C GLU A 55 -4.70 -1.36 10.50
N ALA A 56 -5.15 -1.74 9.30
CA ALA A 56 -6.21 -1.02 8.57
C ALA A 56 -7.59 -1.57 8.98
N LYS A 57 -8.24 -0.91 9.94
CA LYS A 57 -9.46 -1.40 10.59
C LYS A 57 -10.73 -0.82 9.98
N THR A 58 -10.65 0.38 9.42
CA THR A 58 -11.80 1.10 8.84
C THR A 58 -11.85 0.91 7.32
N GLU A 59 -13.05 1.01 6.75
CA GLU A 59 -13.24 0.97 5.29
C GLU A 59 -12.52 2.13 4.58
N GLU A 60 -12.39 3.27 5.25
CA GLU A 60 -11.63 4.42 4.75
C GLU A 60 -10.12 4.13 4.68
N GLU A 61 -9.54 3.52 5.72
CA GLU A 61 -8.13 3.09 5.72
C GLU A 61 -7.88 2.03 4.63
N LYS A 62 -8.79 1.06 4.46
CA LYS A 62 -8.69 0.08 3.37
C LYS A 62 -8.72 0.75 2.01
N LYS A 63 -9.66 1.69 1.80
CA LYS A 63 -9.76 2.45 0.55
C LYS A 63 -8.48 3.25 0.29
N ASN A 64 -8.00 3.99 1.28
CA ASN A 64 -6.75 4.74 1.18
C ASN A 64 -5.57 3.82 0.83
N LEU A 65 -5.51 2.62 1.41
CA LEU A 65 -4.48 1.65 1.06
C LEU A 65 -4.59 1.20 -0.39
N ILE A 66 -5.80 0.90 -0.88
CA ILE A 66 -6.00 0.54 -2.29
C ILE A 66 -5.56 1.69 -3.20
N ASP A 67 -5.95 2.91 -2.87
CA ASP A 67 -5.60 4.10 -3.66
C ASP A 67 -4.08 4.27 -3.75
N VAL A 68 -3.36 4.08 -2.63
CA VAL A 68 -1.89 4.08 -2.60
C VAL A 68 -1.30 2.93 -3.42
N LEU A 69 -1.83 1.71 -3.28
CA LEU A 69 -1.33 0.53 -4.01
C LEU A 69 -1.56 0.61 -5.52
N MET A 70 -2.58 1.37 -5.95
CA MET A 70 -2.91 1.61 -7.36
C MET A 70 -2.26 2.90 -7.91
N THR A 71 -1.57 3.66 -7.06
CA THR A 71 -0.90 4.89 -7.46
C THR A 71 0.31 4.60 -8.34
N ASN A 72 0.49 5.43 -9.37
CA ASN A 72 1.63 5.35 -10.30
C ASN A 72 2.55 6.58 -10.23
N SER A 73 2.51 7.29 -9.10
CA SER A 73 3.28 8.50 -8.83
C SER A 73 4.71 8.17 -8.40
N PRO A 74 5.72 9.00 -8.77
CA PRO A 74 7.04 8.95 -8.16
C PRO A 74 7.04 9.27 -6.67
N GLU A 75 6.09 10.08 -6.22
CA GLU A 75 5.91 10.48 -4.83
C GLU A 75 4.73 9.69 -4.25
N VAL A 76 5.02 8.83 -3.26
CA VAL A 76 4.02 7.97 -2.62
C VAL A 76 3.84 8.41 -1.17
N HIS A 77 2.63 8.83 -0.87
CA HIS A 77 2.18 9.31 0.43
C HIS A 77 1.49 8.19 1.18
N ILE A 78 2.02 7.79 2.33
CA ILE A 78 1.56 6.65 3.13
C ILE A 78 1.27 7.00 4.59
N GLU A 79 1.13 8.29 4.91
CA GLU A 79 0.92 8.81 6.25
C GLU A 79 -0.29 8.16 6.93
N CYS A 80 -1.34 7.85 6.16
CA CYS A 80 -2.61 7.29 6.63
C CYS A 80 -2.78 5.78 6.39
N VAL A 81 -1.74 5.04 5.97
CA VAL A 81 -1.87 3.61 5.65
C VAL A 81 -0.73 2.77 6.26
N PRO A 82 -0.92 1.46 6.51
CA PRO A 82 0.12 0.61 7.05
C PRO A 82 1.31 0.44 6.08
N LEU A 83 2.54 0.45 6.60
CA LEU A 83 3.77 0.34 5.79
C LEU A 83 4.02 -1.07 5.24
N LEU A 84 3.62 -2.11 5.97
CA LEU A 84 3.93 -3.50 5.60
C LEU A 84 3.39 -3.91 4.21
N PRO A 85 2.12 -3.64 3.85
CA PRO A 85 1.61 -3.89 2.50
C PRO A 85 2.34 -3.09 1.42
N ILE A 86 2.74 -1.85 1.72
CA ILE A 86 3.49 -1.01 0.79
C ILE A 86 4.85 -1.65 0.51
N ALA A 87 5.54 -2.10 1.56
CA ALA A 87 6.80 -2.84 1.45
C ALA A 87 6.63 -4.12 0.62
N ILE A 88 5.56 -4.89 0.84
CA ILE A 88 5.24 -6.10 0.05
C ILE A 88 4.96 -5.72 -1.41
N ALA A 89 4.19 -4.66 -1.66
CA ALA A 89 3.86 -4.21 -3.02
C ALA A 89 5.10 -3.76 -3.80
N ILE A 90 6.02 -3.04 -3.15
CA ILE A 90 7.32 -2.67 -3.71
C ILE A 90 8.14 -3.93 -4.01
N ALA A 91 8.24 -4.87 -3.06
CA ALA A 91 8.99 -6.11 -3.25
C ALA A 91 8.47 -6.93 -4.46
N ASN A 92 7.17 -6.85 -4.75
CA ASN A 92 6.51 -7.53 -5.87
C ASN A 92 6.43 -6.69 -7.16
N GLY A 93 7.09 -5.53 -7.22
CA GLY A 93 7.13 -4.70 -8.44
C GLY A 93 5.78 -4.09 -8.82
N ARG A 94 4.94 -3.74 -7.82
CA ARG A 94 3.66 -3.03 -8.07
C ARG A 94 3.80 -1.51 -8.03
N LEU A 95 4.79 -1.00 -7.29
CA LEU A 95 5.09 0.43 -7.14
C LEU A 95 6.40 0.78 -7.88
N THR A 96 6.51 0.40 -9.14
CA THR A 96 7.75 0.53 -9.93
C THR A 96 8.17 1.98 -10.19
N ASN A 97 7.23 2.91 -10.19
CA ASN A 97 7.52 4.34 -10.38
C ASN A 97 7.90 5.07 -9.09
N ALA A 98 7.64 4.48 -7.91
CA ALA A 98 7.89 5.12 -6.63
C ALA A 98 9.39 5.41 -6.43
N ARG A 99 9.72 6.67 -6.13
CA ARG A 99 11.08 7.15 -5.83
C ARG A 99 11.16 7.74 -4.41
N SER A 100 10.12 8.46 -4.02
CA SER A 100 10.02 9.12 -2.73
C SER A 100 8.86 8.56 -1.93
N ILE A 101 9.14 8.11 -0.70
CA ILE A 101 8.13 7.64 0.25
C ILE A 101 7.97 8.67 1.36
N PHE A 102 6.77 9.22 1.50
CA PHE A 102 6.40 10.15 2.55
C PHE A 102 5.51 9.45 3.57
N ALA A 103 6.00 9.33 4.79
CA ALA A 103 5.32 8.62 5.86
C ALA A 103 5.34 9.39 7.19
N ALA A 104 5.45 10.71 7.09
CA ALA A 104 5.51 11.59 8.24
C ALA A 104 4.24 11.46 9.11
N ASN A 105 4.43 11.42 10.43
CA ASN A 105 3.41 11.26 11.47
C ASN A 105 2.55 9.99 11.33
N SER A 106 3.03 8.98 10.58
CA SER A 106 2.28 7.73 10.43
C SER A 106 2.23 6.97 11.75
N PRO A 107 1.03 6.67 12.30
CA PRO A 107 0.89 5.90 13.53
C PRO A 107 1.21 4.41 13.33
N PHE A 108 1.31 3.96 12.07
CA PHE A 108 1.51 2.57 11.70
C PHE A 108 2.98 2.18 11.57
N ILE A 109 3.90 3.14 11.73
CA ILE A 109 5.34 2.90 11.58
C ILE A 109 6.00 2.77 12.95
N ASN A 110 6.46 1.56 13.23
CA ASN A 110 7.30 1.19 14.36
C ASN A 110 8.62 0.56 13.87
N ASP A 111 9.49 0.18 14.79
CA ASP A 111 10.79 -0.43 14.49
C ASP A 111 10.69 -1.66 13.58
N GLU A 112 9.79 -2.60 13.87
CA GLU A 112 9.72 -3.86 13.11
C GLU A 112 9.24 -3.63 11.68
N CYS A 113 8.26 -2.74 11.51
CA CYS A 113 7.79 -2.34 10.19
C CYS A 113 8.92 -1.67 9.38
N LEU A 114 9.67 -0.76 10.02
CA LEU A 114 10.79 -0.08 9.36
C LEU A 114 11.94 -1.03 9.03
N ILE A 115 12.26 -1.98 9.91
CA ILE A 115 13.29 -3.00 9.67
C ILE A 115 12.90 -3.88 8.48
N PHE A 116 11.66 -4.34 8.42
CA PHE A 116 11.17 -5.11 7.27
C PHE A 116 11.26 -4.29 5.98
N PHE A 117 10.77 -3.04 6.00
CA PHE A 117 10.83 -2.15 4.86
C PHE A 117 12.28 -1.91 4.40
N THR A 118 13.20 -1.72 5.34
CA THR A 118 14.63 -1.57 5.06
C THR A 118 15.20 -2.80 4.36
N HIS A 119 14.83 -4.01 4.77
CA HIS A 119 15.24 -5.22 4.06
C HIS A 119 14.72 -5.26 2.61
N VAL A 120 13.48 -4.82 2.39
CA VAL A 120 12.94 -4.68 1.03
C VAL A 120 13.77 -3.68 0.23
N LEU A 121 14.06 -2.49 0.78
CA LEU A 121 14.88 -1.47 0.11
C LEU A 121 16.29 -1.98 -0.21
N ARG A 122 16.88 -2.77 0.71
CA ARG A 122 18.25 -3.26 0.63
C ARG A 122 18.42 -4.39 -0.39
N PHE A 123 17.45 -5.31 -0.45
CA PHE A 123 17.62 -6.58 -1.18
C PHE A 123 16.68 -6.77 -2.36
N SER A 124 15.60 -5.99 -2.46
CA SER A 124 14.70 -6.09 -3.61
C SER A 124 15.22 -5.26 -4.79
N PRO A 125 15.44 -5.88 -5.97
CA PRO A 125 15.78 -5.12 -7.18
C PRO A 125 14.72 -4.07 -7.53
N GLN A 126 13.46 -4.36 -7.19
CA GLN A 126 12.29 -3.50 -7.44
C GLN A 126 12.23 -2.26 -6.55
N ALA A 127 13.11 -2.14 -5.55
CA ALA A 127 13.17 -1.01 -4.63
C ALA A 127 14.39 -0.09 -4.90
N THR A 128 15.25 -0.45 -5.87
CA THR A 128 16.52 0.24 -6.12
C THR A 128 16.38 1.67 -6.63
N GLN A 129 15.20 2.03 -7.15
CA GLN A 129 14.85 3.38 -7.58
C GLN A 129 14.36 4.29 -6.45
N ILE A 130 14.05 3.74 -5.26
CA ILE A 130 13.62 4.52 -4.10
C ILE A 130 14.85 5.16 -3.46
N ASP A 131 14.95 6.48 -3.53
CA ASP A 131 16.10 7.27 -3.07
C ASP A 131 15.72 8.28 -1.98
N TYR A 132 14.45 8.36 -1.58
CA TYR A 132 13.97 9.24 -0.51
C TYR A 132 12.95 8.56 0.39
N VAL A 133 13.14 8.67 1.71
CA VAL A 133 12.20 8.20 2.73
C VAL A 133 12.08 9.24 3.84
N ASP A 134 10.84 9.65 4.13
CA ASP A 134 10.50 10.49 5.27
C ASP A 134 9.65 9.73 6.30
N ILE A 135 10.19 9.55 7.51
CA ILE A 135 9.55 8.89 8.65
C ILE A 135 9.43 9.84 9.85
N SER A 136 9.42 11.15 9.61
CA SER A 136 9.36 12.16 10.67
C SER A 136 8.13 11.98 11.56
N GLY A 137 8.23 12.20 12.87
CA GLY A 137 7.11 12.13 13.81
C GLY A 137 6.55 10.73 14.05
N THR A 138 7.25 9.67 13.62
CA THR A 138 6.88 8.28 13.90
C THR A 138 7.42 7.81 15.26
N VAL A 139 6.94 6.65 15.74
CA VAL A 139 7.36 6.04 17.02
C VAL A 139 8.59 5.13 16.89
N VAL A 140 9.30 5.22 15.77
CA VAL A 140 10.54 4.48 15.52
C VAL A 140 11.61 4.88 16.54
N THR A 141 12.46 3.94 16.93
CA THR A 141 13.57 4.16 17.88
C THR A 141 14.93 4.00 17.19
N GLU A 142 16.02 4.07 17.96
CA GLU A 142 17.38 3.75 17.50
C GLU A 142 17.44 2.38 16.83
N LYS A 143 16.63 1.42 17.30
CA LYS A 143 16.61 0.06 16.76
C LYS A 143 16.24 0.07 15.28
N GLY A 144 15.11 0.67 14.91
CA GLY A 144 14.68 0.74 13.51
C GLY A 144 15.60 1.59 12.66
N ILE A 145 16.03 2.75 13.18
CA ILE A 145 16.92 3.67 12.44
C ILE A 145 18.29 3.03 12.16
N CYS A 146 18.81 2.19 13.07
CA CYS A 146 20.09 1.51 12.88
C CYS A 146 20.13 0.72 11.55
N PHE A 147 19.06 0.00 11.21
CA PHE A 147 19.02 -0.80 9.99
C PHE A 147 19.02 0.05 8.73
N ILE A 148 18.27 1.16 8.71
CA ILE A 148 18.23 2.03 7.53
C ILE A 148 19.58 2.74 7.34
N LEU A 149 20.26 3.13 8.42
CA LEU A 149 21.61 3.69 8.36
C LEU A 149 22.63 2.67 7.81
N GLU A 150 22.56 1.42 8.25
CA GLU A 150 23.40 0.34 7.72
C GLU A 150 23.17 0.15 6.21
N MET A 151 21.90 0.12 5.77
CA MET A 151 21.55 0.06 4.35
C MET A 151 22.08 1.26 3.56
N MET A 152 21.94 2.49 4.09
CA MET A 152 22.49 3.70 3.47
C MET A 152 24.02 3.63 3.33
N TYR A 153 24.71 3.12 4.36
CA TYR A 153 26.16 2.95 4.33
C TYR A 153 26.61 1.93 3.28
N GLU A 154 25.84 0.89 3.02
CA GLU A 154 26.17 -0.13 2.00
C GLU A 154 25.82 0.28 0.58
N ARG A 155 24.83 1.15 0.39
CA ARG A 155 24.28 1.51 -0.92
C ARG A 155 25.16 2.52 -1.67
N ASP A 156 25.58 2.21 -2.90
CA ASP A 156 26.41 3.14 -3.69
C ASP A 156 25.62 4.33 -4.28
N SER A 157 24.31 4.16 -4.49
CA SER A 157 23.44 5.19 -5.03
C SER A 157 23.04 6.23 -3.99
N THR A 158 22.54 7.36 -4.48
CA THR A 158 22.07 8.45 -3.62
C THR A 158 20.87 8.02 -2.80
N PHE A 159 20.84 8.39 -1.52
CA PHE A 159 19.70 8.11 -0.64
C PHE A 159 19.54 9.19 0.42
N THR A 160 18.30 9.65 0.61
CA THR A 160 17.92 10.65 1.60
C THR A 160 16.98 10.05 2.63
N LEU A 161 17.34 10.17 3.90
CA LEU A 161 16.48 9.83 5.02
C LEU A 161 16.14 11.09 5.81
N VAL A 162 14.85 11.35 5.97
CA VAL A 162 14.31 12.38 6.84
C VAL A 162 13.62 11.70 8.02
N ALA A 163 14.10 11.98 9.23
CA ALA A 163 13.61 11.39 10.47
C ALA A 163 13.62 12.45 11.58
N LYS A 164 12.79 13.49 11.42
CA LYS A 164 12.61 14.56 12.41
C LYS A 164 11.61 14.17 13.48
N ASN A 165 11.75 14.64 14.71
CA ASN A 165 10.83 14.39 15.83
C ASN A 165 10.55 12.89 16.05
N VAL A 166 11.49 12.03 15.66
CA VAL A 166 11.38 10.60 15.96
C VAL A 166 11.78 10.44 17.42
N SER A 167 10.94 9.73 18.20
CA SER A 167 11.24 9.46 19.60
C SER A 167 12.42 8.49 19.66
N ILE A 168 13.62 9.06 19.67
CA ILE A 168 14.89 8.36 19.90
C ILE A 168 15.25 8.57 21.37
N PRO A 169 14.63 7.86 22.32
CA PRO A 169 15.02 7.93 23.72
C PRO A 169 16.42 7.32 23.87
N LEU A 170 17.44 8.17 23.81
CA LEU A 170 18.85 7.83 24.02
C LEU A 170 18.99 6.86 25.20
N GLY A 171 19.19 5.57 24.90
CA GLY A 171 19.38 4.52 25.89
C GLY A 171 18.17 3.66 26.27
N ALA A 172 17.02 3.77 25.57
CA ALA A 172 15.92 2.81 25.75
C ALA A 172 16.13 1.51 24.96
N ALA A 173 16.86 1.58 23.85
CA ALA A 173 17.28 0.40 23.10
C ALA A 173 18.42 -0.34 23.84
N SER A 174 18.63 -1.63 23.52
CA SER A 174 19.73 -2.39 24.12
C SER A 174 21.07 -1.70 23.83
N ALA A 175 22.05 -1.85 24.73
CA ALA A 175 23.38 -1.25 24.58
C ALA A 175 24.05 -1.59 23.23
N GLU A 176 23.72 -2.74 22.67
CA GLU A 176 24.14 -3.17 21.33
C GLU A 176 23.61 -2.24 20.23
N TYR A 177 22.30 -1.96 20.20
CA TYR A 177 21.69 -1.09 19.19
C TYR A 177 22.17 0.35 19.31
N CYS A 178 22.38 0.84 20.54
CA CYS A 178 22.94 2.18 20.76
C CYS A 178 24.36 2.31 20.15
N SER A 179 25.22 1.31 20.35
CA SER A 179 26.58 1.31 19.79
C SER A 179 26.58 1.21 18.27
N ARG A 180 25.76 0.30 17.71
CA ARG A 180 25.60 0.13 16.26
C ARG A 180 25.04 1.40 15.60
N TYR A 181 24.03 2.01 16.21
CA TYR A 181 23.44 3.26 15.75
C TYR A 181 24.48 4.38 15.66
N ILE A 182 25.27 4.61 16.72
CA ILE A 182 26.32 5.65 16.74
C ILE A 182 27.34 5.40 15.62
N THR A 183 27.77 4.14 15.47
CA THR A 183 28.75 3.74 14.45
C THR A 183 28.21 3.97 13.04
N ALA A 184 27.00 3.47 12.75
CA ALA A 184 26.34 3.64 11.45
C ALA A 184 26.06 5.11 11.14
N LEU A 185 25.61 5.88 12.13
CA LEU A 185 25.34 7.31 11.98
C LEU A 185 26.61 8.08 11.59
N SER A 186 27.74 7.80 12.26
CA SER A 186 29.02 8.42 11.93
C SER A 186 29.46 8.06 10.51
N ALA A 187 29.30 6.79 10.12
CA ALA A 187 29.69 6.32 8.79
C ALA A 187 28.86 6.99 7.68
N VAL A 188 27.53 7.04 7.84
CA VAL A 188 26.63 7.66 6.85
C VAL A 188 26.83 9.17 6.76
N LYS A 189 27.06 9.88 7.88
CA LYS A 189 27.37 11.32 7.87
C LYS A 189 28.61 11.68 7.05
N SER A 190 29.58 10.76 6.96
CA SER A 190 30.80 10.96 6.16
C SER A 190 30.61 10.65 4.66
N LYS A 191 29.49 10.03 4.28
CA LYS A 191 29.26 9.51 2.93
C LYS A 191 28.51 10.51 2.06
N LYS A 192 29.16 10.99 0.99
CA LYS A 192 28.63 12.05 0.10
C LYS A 192 27.33 11.70 -0.63
N THR A 193 27.07 10.40 -0.87
CA THR A 193 25.85 9.96 -1.56
C THR A 193 24.65 9.87 -0.63
N CYS A 194 24.85 10.02 0.68
CA CYS A 194 23.78 9.92 1.66
C CYS A 194 23.46 11.30 2.25
N GLN A 195 22.16 11.60 2.36
CA GLN A 195 21.68 12.77 3.07
C GLN A 195 20.82 12.33 4.25
N LEU A 196 21.18 12.83 5.44
CA LEU A 196 20.46 12.56 6.68
C LEU A 196 19.93 13.88 7.23
N VAL A 197 18.63 13.91 7.50
CA VAL A 197 17.97 15.02 8.17
C VAL A 197 17.37 14.48 9.47
N LEU A 198 18.07 14.74 10.58
CA LEU A 198 17.67 14.40 11.93
C LEU A 198 17.50 15.72 12.69
N ASP A 199 16.30 15.98 13.20
CA ASP A 199 15.97 17.11 14.08
C ASP A 199 15.13 16.59 15.26
#